data_AF-A0A2E3PRH6-F1
#
_entry.id   AF-A0A2E3PRH6-F1
#
_cell.length_a   1.000
_cell.length_b   1.000
_cell.length_c   1.000
_cell.angle_alpha   90.00
_cell.angle_beta   90.00
_cell.angle_gamma   90.00
#
_symmetry.space_group_name_H-M   'P 1'
#
loop_
_entity.id
_entity.type
_entity.pdbx_description
1 polymer ?
#
loop_
_entity_poly.entity_id
_entity_poly.type
_entity_poly.pdbx_seq_one_letter_code
_entity_poly.pdbx_strand_id
1 'polypeptide(L)' 'MNAPALKASACPHDCPSTCALEVELLQDGMIGRVRGARDNAYTAGVICAKVAR' A
#
# COMPACT_ATOMS: atom_id res chain seq x y z
N MET A 1 -7.34 0.34 21.63
CA MET A 1 -6.30 0.19 20.59
C MET A 1 -6.77 1.00 19.40
N ASN A 2 -6.14 2.14 19.09
CA ASN A 2 -6.58 2.99 17.98
C ASN A 2 -6.33 2.29 16.65
N ALA A 3 -7.25 2.46 15.71
CA ALA A 3 -7.04 2.02 14.33
C ALA A 3 -5.84 2.77 13.73
N PRO A 4 -4.96 2.08 12.96
CA PRO A 4 -3.84 2.73 12.30
C PRO A 4 -4.32 3.73 11.24
N ALA A 5 -3.56 4.80 11.02
CA ALA A 5 -3.86 5.75 9.96
C ALA A 5 -3.46 5.15 8.61
N LEU A 6 -4.26 5.36 7.56
CA LEU A 6 -3.91 4.95 6.19
C LEU A 6 -3.26 6.10 5.43
N LYS A 7 -2.18 5.79 4.71
CA LYS A 7 -1.46 6.73 3.85
C LYS A 7 -1.33 6.17 2.43
N ALA A 8 -1.51 7.04 1.46
CA ALA A 8 -1.26 6.73 0.06
C ALA A 8 0.25 6.66 -0.20
N SER A 9 0.66 5.70 -1.03
CA SER A 9 2.04 5.56 -1.51
C SER A 9 2.04 4.88 -2.89
N ALA A 10 3.23 4.67 -3.45
CA ALA A 10 3.45 3.96 -4.69
C ALA A 10 4.45 2.81 -4.50
N CYS A 11 4.33 1.77 -5.34
CA CYS A 11 5.28 0.66 -5.37
C CYS A 11 6.69 1.15 -5.78
N PRO A 12 7.74 0.83 -5.02
CA PRO A 12 9.10 1.31 -5.29
C PRO A 12 9.82 0.55 -6.42
N HIS A 13 9.21 -0.50 -6.97
CA HIS A 13 9.84 -1.31 -8.01
C HIS A 13 9.80 -0.70 -9.40
N ASP A 14 9.05 0.41 -9.57
CA ASP A 14 8.96 1.16 -10.83
C ASP A 14 8.70 0.27 -12.06
N CYS A 15 7.98 -0.84 -11.86
CA CYS A 15 7.58 -1.71 -12.96
C CYS A 15 6.40 -1.07 -13.70
N PRO A 16 6.10 -1.48 -14.95
CA PRO A 16 5.02 -0.88 -15.75
C PRO A 16 3.65 -0.87 -15.07
N SER A 17 3.44 -1.74 -14.08
CA SER A 17 2.19 -1.79 -13.34
C SER A 17 1.91 -0.57 -12.45
N THR A 18 2.92 0.25 -12.14
CA THR A 18 2.80 1.52 -11.41
C THR A 18 1.84 1.49 -10.21
N CYS A 19 1.92 0.43 -9.40
CA CYS A 19 0.89 0.14 -8.41
C CYS A 19 0.77 1.25 -7.35
N ALA A 20 -0.46 1.65 -7.04
CA ALA A 20 -0.76 2.52 -5.90
C ALA A 20 -0.99 1.66 -4.65
N LEU A 21 -0.52 2.15 -3.51
CA LEU A 21 -0.52 1.44 -2.23
C LEU A 21 -1.29 2.23 -1.16
N GLU A 22 -1.97 1.50 -0.30
CA GLU A 22 -2.41 1.98 1.01
C GLU A 22 -1.51 1.36 2.08
N VAL A 23 -0.87 2.22 2.87
CA VAL A 23 0.08 1.84 3.90
C VAL A 23 -0.49 2.21 5.26
N GLU A 24 -0.51 1.25 6.18
CA GLU A 24 -0.84 1.51 7.59
C GLU A 24 0.34 2.20 8.27
N LEU A 25 0.09 3.38 8.84
CA LEU A 25 1.01 4.11 9.70
C LEU A 25 0.60 3.88 11.17
N LEU A 26 1.46 3.20 11.91
CA LEU A 26 1.30 2.92 13.33
C LEU A 26 1.64 4.16 14.17
N GLN A 27 1.19 4.18 15.43
CA GLN A 27 1.35 5.37 16.28
C GLN A 27 2.81 5.69 16.64
N ASP A 28 3.68 4.69 16.61
CA ASP A 28 5.13 4.80 16.82
C ASP A 28 5.89 5.20 15.54
N GLY A 29 5.18 5.50 14.44
CA GLY A 29 5.76 5.88 13.17
C GLY A 29 6.20 4.70 12.31
N MET A 30 5.96 3.46 12.75
CA MET A 30 6.31 2.26 12.00
C MET A 30 5.27 1.97 10.92
N ILE A 31 5.71 1.28 9.87
CA ILE A 31 4.83 0.78 8.80
C ILE A 31 4.19 -0.54 9.25
N GLY A 32 2.86 -0.60 9.19
CA GLY A 32 2.06 -1.80 9.39
C GLY A 32 1.84 -2.57 8.08
N ARG A 33 0.60 -3.00 7.80
CA ARG A 33 0.29 -3.72 6.56
C ARG A 33 0.43 -2.82 5.33
N VAL A 34 0.80 -3.46 4.23
CA VAL A 34 0.85 -2.83 2.91
C VAL A 34 -0.10 -3.57 1.97
N ARG A 35 -1.06 -2.83 1.40
CA ARG A 35 -2.04 -3.37 0.44
C ARG A 35 -2.11 -2.50 -0.81
N GLY A 36 -2.58 -3.09 -1.91
CA GLY A 36 -2.90 -2.31 -3.10
C GLY A 36 -4.07 -1.39 -2.83
N ALA A 37 -3.99 -0.15 -3.31
CA ALA A 37 -5.08 0.82 -3.20
C ALA A 37 -6.26 0.36 -4.08
N ARG A 38 -7.44 0.23 -3.48
CA ARG A 38 -8.64 -0.23 -4.20
C ARG A 38 -9.13 0.78 -5.23
N ASP A 39 -8.89 2.06 -4.98
CA ASP A 39 -9.33 3.16 -5.83
C ASP A 39 -8.45 3.36 -7.08
N ASN A 40 -7.31 2.68 -7.17
CA ASN A 40 -6.53 2.66 -8.41
C ASN A 40 -7.18 1.71 -9.41
N ALA A 41 -7.91 2.28 -10.38
CA ALA A 41 -8.64 1.54 -11.39
C ALA A 41 -7.78 0.58 -12.22
N TYR A 42 -6.48 0.89 -12.42
CA TYR A 42 -5.60 0.04 -13.22
C TYR A 42 -5.22 -1.25 -12.51
N THR A 43 -4.86 -1.18 -11.22
CA THR A 43 -4.48 -2.35 -10.43
C THR A 43 -5.63 -2.97 -9.64
N ALA A 44 -6.73 -2.24 -9.43
CA ALA A 44 -7.92 -2.66 -8.68
C ALA A 44 -7.59 -3.30 -7.31
N GLY A 45 -6.63 -2.72 -6.57
CA GLY A 45 -6.14 -3.25 -5.30
C GLY A 45 -5.22 -4.48 -5.38
N VAL A 46 -4.98 -5.04 -6.56
CA VAL A 46 -4.08 -6.17 -6.77
C VAL A 46 -2.63 -5.68 -6.82
N ILE A 47 -1.76 -6.32 -6.03
CA ILE A 47 -0.32 -6.10 -6.03
C ILE A 47 0.43 -7.44 -6.07
N CYS A 48 1.62 -7.45 -6.66
CA CYS A 48 2.41 -8.67 -6.77
C CYS A 48 3.06 -9.08 -5.43
N ALA A 49 3.50 -10.33 -5.35
CA ALA A 49 4.14 -10.90 -4.16
C ALA A 49 5.45 -10.18 -3.73
N LYS A 50 6.03 -9.36 -4.61
CA LYS A 50 7.19 -8.52 -4.27
C LYS A 50 6.85 -7.48 -3.19
N VAL A 51 5.59 -7.03 -3.16
CA VAL A 51 5.13 -5.92 -2.30
C VAL A 51 4.12 -6.35 -1.24
N ALA A 52 3.26 -7.33 -1.52
CA ALA A 52 2.23 -7.77 -0.57
C ALA A 52 2.86 -8.27 0.75
N ARG A 53 2.68 -7.52 1.83
CA ARG A 53 3.26 -7.75 3.17
C ARG A 53 2.29 -7.34 4.27
#